data_AF-A0A5M3X690-F1
#
_entry.id   AF-A0A5M3X690-F1
#
_cell.length_a   1.000
_cell.length_b   1.000
_cell.length_c   1.000
_cell.angle_alpha   90.00
_cell.angle_beta   90.00
_cell.angle_gamma   90.00
#
_symmetry.space_group_name_H-M   'P 1'
#
loop_
_entity.id
_entity.type
_entity.pdbx_description
1 polymer ?
#
loop_
_entity_poly.entity_id
_entity_poly.type
_entity_poly.pdbx_seq_one_letter_code
_entity_poly.pdbx_strand_id
1 'polypeptide(L)'
;MRVLVAEDERMLADSIGEGLRGEALAVDIAYDGESALERLRVHDYDVLILDRDLPGMHGDDVCRALVADGTLVRVIMLTASGDVRSRVAGLSLGADDYLPKPFAFEELVARVHALGRRVRPADPPMLERAGIRLDWAHRQVFRDRSYDGQRRFIANASHELRTPLTINRTLVDVAVRRPDATEDVRRLGESLLVVNARHERLIDALLALSEGERTILDRRPFDLADVVEHVLDQAAKEAGDSEVTVHRLLDPAPTAGEAVLIERLAQNLVENGIRHNHPGGEIWVTTRSLTVRDCECLISHMTPGAPRSTAEDQRAKIVSRAVAAFAHAGYHATPVSEVAEAAEVSPAYVFRLFPGKLGLFVATVDHCYEQVAATLVKGGEAAGFSAPDDVLAAMSAAYVELIRDRNLIMLQVHAQSACDVPEIRDAVRRGVAKIVNAVSRVSGADPTAVQRFLAYGQLCHLIVQADLGAVDESWARTVSAGISH
;
A
#
# COMPACT_ATOMS: atom_id res chain seq x y z
N MET A 1 -16.26 19.00 20.83
CA MET A 1 -15.78 18.67 22.18
C MET A 1 -15.43 19.96 22.91
N ARG A 2 -16.01 20.20 24.08
CA ARG A 2 -15.76 21.36 24.93
C ARG A 2 -14.87 20.98 26.10
N VAL A 3 -13.76 21.69 26.28
CA VAL A 3 -12.76 21.42 27.30
C VAL A 3 -12.69 22.61 28.26
N LEU A 4 -12.68 22.32 29.56
CA LEU A 4 -12.35 23.32 30.58
C LEU A 4 -10.91 23.08 31.03
N VAL A 5 -10.10 24.13 31.04
CA VAL A 5 -8.75 24.14 31.62
C VAL A 5 -8.81 24.91 32.93
N ALA A 6 -8.48 24.27 34.04
CA ALA A 6 -8.38 24.86 35.36
C ALA A 6 -6.92 24.82 35.80
N GLU A 7 -6.21 25.96 35.70
CA GLU A 7 -4.76 26.07 35.90
C GLU A 7 -4.45 27.48 36.39
N ASP A 8 -3.75 27.62 37.52
CA ASP A 8 -3.49 28.93 38.14
C ASP A 8 -2.29 29.65 37.50
N GLU A 9 -1.34 28.89 36.95
CA GLU A 9 -0.25 29.46 36.15
C GLU A 9 -0.80 29.96 34.81
N ARG A 10 -1.16 31.26 34.77
CA ARG A 10 -1.80 31.91 33.60
C ARG A 10 -1.11 31.63 32.27
N MET A 11 0.23 31.69 32.22
CA MET A 11 0.96 31.43 30.97
C MET A 11 0.78 29.99 30.49
N LEU A 12 0.79 29.01 31.40
CA LEU A 12 0.56 27.61 31.08
C LEU A 12 -0.90 27.38 30.66
N ALA A 13 -1.85 27.92 31.42
CA ALA A 13 -3.28 27.85 31.14
C ALA A 13 -3.63 28.41 29.75
N ASP A 14 -3.11 29.59 29.44
CA ASP A 14 -3.33 30.27 28.16
C ASP A 14 -2.65 29.54 27.00
N SER A 15 -1.44 29.00 27.21
CA SER A 15 -0.72 28.21 26.20
C SER A 15 -1.43 26.89 25.88
N ILE A 16 -1.92 26.17 26.90
CA ILE A 16 -2.75 24.97 26.73
C ILE A 16 -4.05 25.35 26.00
N GLY A 17 -4.69 26.44 26.41
CA GLY A 17 -5.91 26.92 25.79
C GLY A 17 -5.74 27.30 24.32
N GLU A 18 -4.67 28.00 23.97
CA GLU A 18 -4.34 28.36 22.59
C GLU A 18 -4.03 27.12 21.74
N GLY A 19 -3.19 26.22 22.25
CA GLY A 19 -2.86 24.98 21.55
C GLY A 19 -4.10 24.11 21.28
N LEU A 20 -4.95 23.91 22.28
CA LEU A 20 -6.18 23.11 22.14
C LEU A 20 -7.21 23.80 21.22
N ARG A 21 -7.28 25.14 21.19
CA ARG A 21 -8.08 25.87 20.20
C ARG A 21 -7.52 25.71 18.78
N GLY A 22 -6.19 25.63 18.62
CA GLY A 22 -5.53 25.25 17.35
C GLY A 22 -5.92 23.86 16.87
N GLU A 23 -6.20 22.95 17.81
CA GLU A 23 -6.79 21.62 17.56
C GLU A 23 -8.32 21.64 17.32
N ALA A 24 -8.90 22.82 17.11
CA ALA A 24 -10.33 23.04 16.89
C ALA A 24 -11.24 22.57 18.04
N LEU A 25 -10.73 22.58 19.27
CA LEU A 25 -11.51 22.33 20.48
C LEU A 25 -12.09 23.65 21.02
N ALA A 26 -13.32 23.58 21.55
CA ALA A 26 -13.90 24.72 22.26
C ALA A 26 -13.34 24.74 23.69
N VAL A 27 -12.53 25.75 24.03
CA VAL A 27 -11.80 25.79 25.31
C VAL A 27 -12.15 27.01 26.13
N ASP A 28 -12.59 26.77 27.36
CA ASP A 28 -12.73 27.78 28.41
C ASP A 28 -11.60 27.61 29.43
N ILE A 29 -11.20 28.71 30.06
CA ILE A 29 -10.12 28.74 31.05
C ILE A 29 -10.66 29.27 32.39
N ALA A 30 -10.29 28.59 33.47
CA ALA A 30 -10.42 29.01 34.85
C ALA A 30 -9.03 29.03 35.49
N TYR A 31 -8.77 30.02 36.35
CA TYR A 31 -7.46 30.19 37.00
C TYR A 31 -7.47 29.76 38.48
N ASP A 32 -8.58 29.19 38.94
CA ASP A 32 -8.78 28.74 40.32
C ASP A 32 -9.92 27.71 40.37
N GLY A 33 -9.98 26.92 41.46
CA GLY A 33 -10.93 25.81 41.59
C GLY A 33 -12.39 26.25 41.76
N GLU A 34 -12.64 27.43 42.33
CA GLU A 34 -14.00 27.98 42.53
C GLU A 34 -14.59 28.41 41.19
N SER A 35 -13.83 29.18 40.42
CA SER A 35 -14.08 29.55 39.03
C SER A 35 -14.34 28.33 38.12
N ALA A 36 -13.61 27.23 38.34
CA ALA A 36 -13.78 26.00 37.58
C ALA A 36 -15.13 25.34 37.90
N LEU A 37 -15.47 25.20 39.19
CA LEU A 37 -16.76 24.65 39.62
C LEU A 37 -17.95 25.50 39.20
N GLU A 38 -17.85 26.83 39.26
CA GLU A 38 -18.90 27.72 38.77
C GLU A 38 -19.20 27.47 37.29
N ARG A 39 -18.15 27.36 36.45
CA ARG A 39 -18.30 27.05 35.03
C ARG A 39 -18.90 25.66 34.82
N LEU A 40 -18.45 24.65 35.57
CA LEU A 40 -18.97 23.28 35.50
C LEU A 40 -20.44 23.16 35.91
N ARG A 41 -20.95 24.08 36.74
CA ARG A 41 -22.37 24.15 37.11
C ARG A 41 -23.25 24.81 36.05
N VAL A 42 -22.67 25.71 35.26
CA VAL A 42 -23.41 26.51 34.26
C VAL A 42 -23.29 25.93 32.85
N HIS A 43 -22.25 25.13 32.59
CA HIS A 43 -21.94 24.59 31.28
C HIS A 43 -21.54 23.11 31.34
N ASP A 44 -21.99 22.36 30.34
CA ASP A 44 -21.52 21.00 30.12
C ASP A 44 -20.14 21.01 29.45
N TYR A 45 -19.20 20.27 30.03
CA TYR A 45 -17.87 20.03 29.50
C TYR A 45 -17.66 18.53 29.27
N ASP A 46 -16.97 18.19 28.18
CA ASP A 46 -16.63 16.80 27.87
C ASP A 46 -15.38 16.35 28.64
N VAL A 47 -14.39 17.25 28.76
CA VAL A 47 -13.13 17.02 29.46
C VAL A 47 -12.76 18.24 30.31
N LEU A 48 -12.32 17.99 31.54
CA LEU A 48 -11.71 18.94 32.45
C LEU A 48 -10.22 18.61 32.58
N ILE A 49 -9.36 19.54 32.19
CA ILE A 49 -7.93 19.52 32.53
C ILE A 49 -7.79 20.32 33.82
N LEU A 50 -7.41 19.65 34.90
CA LEU A 50 -7.43 20.21 36.25
C LEU A 50 -6.02 20.19 36.83
N ASP A 51 -5.47 21.34 37.15
CA ASP A 51 -4.30 21.39 38.00
C ASP A 51 -4.66 20.95 39.42
N ARG A 52 -3.78 20.14 39.98
CA ARG A 52 -3.94 19.63 41.33
C ARG A 52 -3.78 20.74 42.35
N ASP A 53 -2.78 21.60 42.19
CA ASP A 53 -2.32 22.55 43.21
C ASP A 53 -2.98 23.94 43.08
N LEU A 54 -4.27 23.99 42.72
CA LEU A 54 -5.01 25.24 42.54
C LEU A 54 -5.18 26.04 43.86
N PRO A 55 -5.10 27.38 43.80
CA PRO A 55 -5.33 28.25 44.94
C PRO A 55 -6.82 28.31 45.32
N GLY A 56 -7.07 28.50 46.62
CA GLY A 56 -8.43 28.61 47.18
C GLY A 56 -9.09 27.24 47.37
N MET A 57 -9.34 26.54 46.27
CA MET A 57 -9.89 25.18 46.27
C MET A 57 -8.95 24.23 45.51
N HIS A 58 -8.49 23.20 46.21
CA HIS A 58 -7.55 22.22 45.66
C HIS A 58 -8.24 21.37 44.58
N GLY A 59 -7.48 20.94 43.55
CA GLY A 59 -8.02 20.08 42.48
C GLY A 59 -8.65 18.77 43.00
N ASP A 60 -8.14 18.23 44.11
CA ASP A 60 -8.69 17.03 44.77
C ASP A 60 -10.10 17.30 45.35
N ASP A 61 -10.38 18.54 45.80
CA ASP A 61 -11.70 18.97 46.28
C ASP A 61 -12.68 19.16 45.12
N VAL A 62 -12.22 19.72 44.00
CA VAL A 62 -13.01 19.86 42.76
C VAL A 62 -13.43 18.48 42.23
N CYS A 63 -12.49 17.50 42.16
CA CYS A 63 -12.82 16.12 41.77
C CYS A 63 -13.87 15.49 42.70
N ARG A 64 -13.73 15.65 44.02
CA ARG A 64 -14.70 15.11 45.00
C ARG A 64 -16.09 15.71 44.84
N ALA A 65 -16.16 17.02 44.57
CA ALA A 65 -17.43 17.70 44.29
C ALA A 65 -18.09 17.13 43.02
N LEU A 66 -17.33 16.91 41.95
CA LEU A 66 -17.85 16.37 40.68
C LEU A 66 -18.37 14.93 40.82
N VAL A 67 -17.70 14.08 41.60
CA VAL A 67 -18.16 12.71 41.89
C VAL A 67 -19.45 12.74 42.71
N ALA A 68 -19.54 13.63 43.70
CA ALA A 68 -20.74 13.77 44.53
C ALA A 68 -21.95 14.30 43.73
N ASP A 69 -21.72 15.22 42.79
CA ASP A 69 -22.73 15.81 41.92
C ASP A 69 -23.12 14.88 40.74
N GLY A 70 -22.40 13.77 40.54
CA GLY A 70 -22.67 12.79 39.48
C GLY A 70 -22.39 13.29 38.06
N THR A 71 -21.50 14.28 37.94
CA THR A 71 -21.20 14.94 36.66
C THR A 71 -20.48 13.99 35.70
N LEU A 72 -20.83 14.04 34.41
CA LEU A 72 -20.27 13.13 33.38
C LEU A 72 -18.96 13.63 32.74
N VAL A 73 -18.44 14.77 33.20
CA VAL A 73 -17.18 15.35 32.70
C VAL A 73 -16.00 14.43 33.02
N ARG A 74 -15.10 14.25 32.07
CA ARG A 74 -13.88 13.43 32.28
C ARG A 74 -12.74 14.27 32.78
N VAL A 75 -12.04 13.84 33.83
CA VAL A 75 -11.00 14.66 34.47
C VAL A 75 -9.61 14.12 34.16
N ILE A 76 -8.75 14.98 33.58
CA ILE A 76 -7.30 14.80 33.52
C ILE A 76 -6.69 15.66 34.61
N MET A 77 -6.02 15.04 35.57
CA MET A 77 -5.30 15.76 36.61
C MET A 77 -3.86 16.08 36.16
N LEU A 78 -3.49 17.36 36.17
CA LEU A 78 -2.11 17.81 36.03
C LEU A 78 -1.44 17.79 37.41
N THR A 79 -0.21 17.30 37.51
CA THR A 79 0.48 17.21 38.81
C THR A 79 1.98 17.40 38.70
N ALA A 80 2.59 18.10 39.66
CA ALA A 80 4.04 18.21 39.78
C ALA A 80 4.72 16.89 40.25
N SER A 81 3.97 15.89 40.74
CA SER A 81 4.54 14.67 41.31
C SER A 81 4.63 13.53 40.28
N GLY A 82 5.85 13.12 39.96
CA GLY A 82 6.13 11.94 39.12
C GLY A 82 6.00 10.58 39.82
N ASP A 83 5.78 10.55 41.14
CA ASP A 83 5.73 9.30 41.91
C ASP A 83 4.42 8.52 41.68
N VAL A 84 4.54 7.21 41.53
CA VAL A 84 3.44 6.27 41.26
C VAL A 84 2.38 6.33 42.38
N ARG A 85 2.79 6.56 43.63
CA ARG A 85 1.86 6.64 44.78
C ARG A 85 0.90 7.83 44.68
N SER A 86 1.38 8.98 44.19
CA SER A 86 0.56 10.18 43.98
C SER A 86 -0.48 9.98 42.87
N ARG A 87 -0.16 9.21 41.83
CA ARG A 87 -1.08 8.88 40.72
C ARG A 87 -2.18 7.90 41.15
N VAL A 88 -1.83 6.91 41.97
CA VAL A 88 -2.80 5.91 42.48
C VAL A 88 -3.77 6.54 43.48
N ALA A 89 -3.30 7.44 44.35
CA ALA A 89 -4.17 8.17 45.28
C ALA A 89 -5.18 9.05 44.54
N GLY A 90 -4.74 9.69 43.47
CA GLY A 90 -5.59 10.53 42.65
C GLY A 90 -6.68 9.77 41.87
N LEU A 91 -6.36 8.61 41.26
CA LEU A 91 -7.37 7.77 40.60
C LEU A 91 -8.48 7.31 41.56
N SER A 92 -8.17 7.19 42.85
CA SER A 92 -9.13 6.83 43.90
C SER A 92 -10.08 7.99 44.28
N LEU A 93 -9.77 9.22 43.87
CA LEU A 93 -10.56 10.43 44.13
C LEU A 93 -11.53 10.79 42.98
N GLY A 94 -11.54 10.00 41.90
CA GLY A 94 -12.49 10.14 40.79
C GLY A 94 -11.96 10.80 39.53
N ALA A 95 -10.65 11.03 39.39
CA ALA A 95 -10.07 11.44 38.12
C ALA A 95 -9.95 10.26 37.15
N ASP A 96 -10.11 10.52 35.84
CA ASP A 96 -10.06 9.51 34.79
C ASP A 96 -8.65 9.27 34.24
N ASP A 97 -7.77 10.28 34.29
CA ASP A 97 -6.37 10.19 33.85
C ASP A 97 -5.46 11.19 34.58
N TYR A 98 -4.14 10.97 34.48
CA TYR A 98 -3.09 11.77 35.12
C TYR A 98 -1.99 12.15 34.14
N LEU A 99 -1.54 13.40 34.17
CA LEU A 99 -0.42 13.90 33.38
C LEU A 99 0.59 14.67 34.25
N PRO A 100 1.83 14.16 34.41
CA PRO A 100 2.85 14.84 35.21
C PRO A 100 3.39 16.10 34.50
N LYS A 101 3.66 17.17 35.25
CA LYS A 101 4.40 18.36 34.78
C LYS A 101 5.91 18.13 34.96
N PRO A 102 6.77 18.41 33.95
CA PRO A 102 6.44 18.90 32.61
C PRO A 102 5.95 17.77 31.68
N PHE A 103 5.09 18.09 30.72
CA PHE A 103 4.54 17.16 29.72
C PHE A 103 4.72 17.67 28.29
N ALA A 104 4.66 16.75 27.33
CA ALA A 104 4.58 17.10 25.90
C ALA A 104 3.14 17.49 25.54
N PHE A 105 2.97 18.57 24.78
CA PHE A 105 1.63 19.04 24.36
C PHE A 105 0.87 17.99 23.54
N GLU A 106 1.56 17.27 22.65
CA GLU A 106 0.97 16.17 21.86
C GLU A 106 0.41 15.05 22.75
N GLU A 107 1.04 14.79 23.91
CA GLU A 107 0.56 13.78 24.87
C GLU A 107 -0.75 14.24 25.53
N LEU A 108 -0.84 15.52 25.92
CA LEU A 108 -2.07 16.10 26.47
C LEU A 108 -3.22 16.00 25.47
N VAL A 109 -2.99 16.38 24.20
CA VAL A 109 -4.00 16.32 23.12
C VAL A 109 -4.50 14.89 22.92
N ALA A 110 -3.60 13.91 22.87
CA ALA A 110 -3.97 12.51 22.69
C ALA A 110 -4.87 11.98 23.83
N ARG A 111 -4.56 12.36 25.08
CA ARG A 111 -5.34 11.97 26.27
C ARG A 111 -6.71 12.64 26.30
N VAL A 112 -6.79 13.93 25.97
CA VAL A 112 -8.06 14.67 25.85
C VAL A 112 -8.99 14.00 24.84
N HIS A 113 -8.49 13.65 23.64
CA HIS A 113 -9.28 12.92 22.64
C HIS A 113 -9.69 11.51 23.09
N ALA A 114 -8.81 10.79 23.80
CA ALA A 114 -9.11 9.45 24.30
C ALA A 114 -10.25 9.45 25.32
N LEU A 115 -10.29 10.44 26.22
CA LEU A 115 -11.35 10.59 27.21
C LEU A 115 -12.66 11.10 26.60
N GLY A 116 -12.60 12.08 25.70
CA GLY A 116 -13.79 12.62 25.04
C GLY A 116 -14.59 11.57 24.24
N ARG A 117 -13.91 10.58 23.65
CA ARG A 117 -14.56 9.46 22.92
C ARG A 117 -15.41 8.54 23.81
N ARG A 118 -15.27 8.57 25.14
CA ARG A 118 -15.98 7.68 26.07
C ARG A 118 -17.29 8.25 26.61
N VAL A 119 -17.61 9.53 26.36
CA VAL A 119 -18.77 10.24 26.96
C VAL A 119 -19.98 10.28 26.02
N ARG A 120 -19.79 10.14 24.71
CA ARG A 120 -20.87 10.04 23.72
C ARG A 120 -20.53 8.95 22.71
N PRO A 121 -21.51 8.20 22.18
CA PRO A 121 -21.29 7.44 20.94
C PRO A 121 -20.71 8.43 19.94
N ALA A 122 -19.57 8.09 19.31
CA ALA A 122 -18.92 8.99 18.38
C ALA A 122 -19.97 9.52 17.40
N ASP A 123 -20.17 10.84 17.36
CA ASP A 123 -20.88 11.45 16.25
C ASP A 123 -20.19 10.90 15.00
N PRO A 124 -20.96 10.39 14.00
CA PRO A 124 -20.36 9.92 12.78
C PRO A 124 -19.40 11.00 12.28
N PRO A 125 -18.19 10.63 11.82
CA PRO A 125 -17.17 11.60 11.42
C PRO A 125 -17.65 12.56 10.32
N MET A 126 -18.81 12.25 9.71
CA MET A 126 -19.48 12.97 8.65
C MET A 126 -20.84 13.52 9.12
N LEU A 127 -21.02 14.84 9.10
CA LEU A 127 -22.32 15.52 9.28
C LEU A 127 -22.90 15.91 7.93
N GLU A 128 -24.19 15.65 7.68
CA GLU A 128 -24.84 15.98 6.41
C GLU A 128 -26.07 16.87 6.59
N ARG A 129 -26.13 18.00 5.87
CA ARG A 129 -27.32 18.85 5.80
C ARG A 129 -27.40 19.60 4.48
N ALA A 130 -28.55 19.51 3.80
CA ALA A 130 -28.84 20.25 2.56
C ALA A 130 -27.76 20.07 1.47
N GLY A 131 -27.24 18.85 1.30
CA GLY A 131 -26.22 18.51 0.30
C GLY A 131 -24.81 19.02 0.62
N ILE A 132 -24.55 19.32 1.89
CA ILE A 132 -23.23 19.64 2.43
C ILE A 132 -22.86 18.54 3.43
N ARG A 133 -21.75 17.85 3.16
CA ARG A 133 -21.14 16.84 4.03
C ARG A 133 -19.89 17.43 4.69
N LEU A 134 -19.84 17.46 6.00
CA LEU A 134 -18.71 17.95 6.80
C LEU A 134 -18.03 16.76 7.46
N ASP A 135 -16.83 16.43 7.00
CA ASP A 135 -15.89 15.58 7.72
C ASP A 135 -15.15 16.44 8.74
N TRP A 136 -15.66 16.45 9.97
CA TRP A 136 -15.08 17.29 11.01
C TRP A 136 -13.77 16.70 11.56
N ALA A 137 -13.54 15.39 11.41
CA ALA A 137 -12.32 14.72 11.85
C ALA A 137 -11.13 15.07 10.95
N HIS A 138 -11.34 15.16 9.64
CA HIS A 138 -10.32 15.54 8.66
C HIS A 138 -10.37 17.02 8.24
N ARG A 139 -11.29 17.80 8.83
CA ARG A 139 -11.53 19.22 8.51
C ARG A 139 -11.86 19.44 7.03
N GLN A 140 -12.66 18.55 6.43
CA GLN A 140 -13.05 18.62 5.01
C GLN A 140 -14.55 18.89 4.85
N VAL A 141 -14.92 19.73 3.89
CA VAL A 141 -16.32 20.00 3.54
C VAL A 141 -16.55 19.64 2.07
N PHE A 142 -17.54 18.79 1.84
CA PHE A 142 -17.97 18.36 0.52
C PHE A 142 -19.36 18.93 0.23
N ARG A 143 -19.60 19.32 -1.02
CA ARG A 143 -20.91 19.73 -1.51
C ARG A 143 -21.27 18.83 -2.68
N ASP A 144 -22.51 18.33 -2.72
CA ASP A 144 -22.99 17.27 -3.64
C ASP A 144 -22.64 17.42 -5.13
N ARG A 145 -22.25 18.62 -5.59
CA ARG A 145 -21.94 18.86 -7.00
C ARG A 145 -20.65 18.20 -7.49
N SER A 146 -19.67 17.89 -6.64
CA SER A 146 -18.39 17.34 -7.10
C SER A 146 -18.40 15.82 -7.32
N TYR A 147 -19.18 15.06 -6.55
CA TYR A 147 -19.24 13.60 -6.70
C TYR A 147 -20.35 13.16 -7.67
N ASP A 148 -21.50 13.85 -7.71
CA ASP A 148 -22.57 13.52 -8.66
C ASP A 148 -22.15 13.70 -10.13
N GLY A 149 -21.29 14.69 -10.41
CA GLY A 149 -20.77 14.95 -11.74
C GLY A 149 -19.85 13.83 -12.22
N GLN A 150 -18.91 13.39 -11.37
CA GLN A 150 -18.01 12.28 -11.67
C GLN A 150 -18.76 10.95 -11.79
N ARG A 151 -19.80 10.73 -10.97
CA ARG A 151 -20.63 9.51 -11.01
C ARG A 151 -21.52 9.44 -12.24
N ARG A 152 -22.20 10.55 -12.59
CA ARG A 152 -22.95 10.65 -13.86
C ARG A 152 -22.01 10.53 -15.05
N PHE A 153 -20.80 11.08 -14.97
CA PHE A 153 -19.79 10.94 -16.00
C PHE A 153 -19.37 9.47 -16.19
N ILE A 154 -19.05 8.74 -15.12
CA ILE A 154 -18.64 7.33 -15.21
C ILE A 154 -19.81 6.44 -15.68
N ALA A 155 -21.02 6.66 -15.17
CA ALA A 155 -22.21 5.91 -15.59
C ALA A 155 -22.57 6.16 -17.07
N ASN A 156 -22.54 7.42 -17.51
CA ASN A 156 -22.79 7.79 -18.90
C ASN A 156 -21.68 7.26 -19.81
N ALA A 157 -20.41 7.45 -19.44
CA ALA A 157 -19.26 6.93 -20.19
C ALA A 157 -19.33 5.41 -20.33
N SER A 158 -19.72 4.70 -19.28
CA SER A 158 -19.84 3.23 -19.33
C SER A 158 -20.98 2.78 -20.24
N HIS A 159 -22.14 3.46 -20.24
CA HIS A 159 -23.22 3.20 -21.20
C HIS A 159 -22.80 3.51 -22.64
N GLU A 160 -22.09 4.62 -22.85
CA GLU A 160 -21.57 5.02 -24.15
C GLU A 160 -20.45 4.09 -24.66
N LEU A 161 -19.70 3.43 -23.78
CA LEU A 161 -18.68 2.44 -24.14
C LEU A 161 -19.23 1.03 -24.33
N ARG A 162 -20.26 0.63 -23.55
CA ARG A 162 -20.88 -0.70 -23.67
C ARG A 162 -21.56 -0.88 -25.03
N THR A 163 -22.15 0.19 -25.56
CA THR A 163 -22.84 0.18 -26.86
C THR A 163 -21.91 -0.18 -28.03
N PRO A 164 -20.80 0.52 -28.30
CA PRO A 164 -19.87 0.16 -29.37
C PRO A 164 -19.17 -1.18 -29.14
N LEU A 165 -18.90 -1.58 -27.88
CA LEU A 165 -18.33 -2.90 -27.58
C LEU A 165 -19.30 -4.03 -27.93
N THR A 166 -20.58 -3.87 -27.59
CA THR A 166 -21.65 -4.83 -27.94
C THR A 166 -21.79 -4.95 -29.46
N ILE A 167 -21.74 -3.82 -30.18
CA ILE A 167 -21.78 -3.79 -31.64
C ILE A 167 -20.55 -4.47 -32.24
N ASN A 168 -19.34 -4.15 -31.76
CA ASN A 168 -18.10 -4.78 -32.23
C ASN A 168 -18.12 -6.29 -32.00
N ARG A 169 -18.54 -6.73 -30.82
CA ARG A 169 -18.71 -8.16 -30.51
C ARG A 169 -19.66 -8.83 -31.49
N THR A 170 -20.80 -8.21 -31.77
CA THR A 170 -21.79 -8.74 -32.71
C THR A 170 -21.23 -8.83 -34.14
N LEU A 171 -20.54 -7.79 -34.62
CA LEU A 171 -19.94 -7.75 -35.95
C LEU A 171 -18.82 -8.80 -36.10
N VAL A 172 -17.97 -8.94 -35.09
CA VAL A 172 -16.89 -9.93 -35.07
C VAL A 172 -17.46 -11.35 -35.00
N ASP A 173 -18.47 -11.59 -34.16
CA ASP A 173 -19.13 -12.91 -34.05
C ASP A 173 -19.79 -13.33 -35.37
N VAL A 174 -20.45 -12.40 -36.06
CA VAL A 174 -20.99 -12.62 -37.41
C VAL A 174 -19.87 -12.92 -38.41
N ALA A 175 -18.77 -12.16 -38.39
CA ALA A 175 -17.65 -12.34 -39.32
C ALA A 175 -16.95 -13.71 -39.15
N VAL A 176 -16.76 -14.18 -37.91
CA VAL A 176 -16.15 -15.48 -37.59
C VAL A 176 -17.04 -16.66 -37.98
N ARG A 177 -18.37 -16.49 -37.85
CA ARG A 177 -19.36 -17.53 -38.13
C ARG A 177 -19.75 -17.66 -39.60
N ARG A 178 -19.23 -16.79 -40.47
CA ARG A 178 -19.48 -16.86 -41.91
C ARG A 178 -18.90 -18.15 -42.52
N PRO A 179 -19.62 -18.83 -43.44
CA PRO A 179 -19.13 -20.06 -44.07
C PRO A 179 -17.86 -19.84 -44.90
N ASP A 180 -17.71 -18.65 -45.49
CA ASP A 180 -16.60 -18.23 -46.34
C ASP A 180 -15.44 -17.57 -45.58
N ALA A 181 -15.50 -17.50 -44.24
CA ALA A 181 -14.42 -16.93 -43.44
C ALA A 181 -13.13 -17.77 -43.55
N THR A 182 -12.03 -17.11 -43.87
CA THR A 182 -10.70 -17.73 -43.88
C THR A 182 -10.23 -18.04 -42.46
N GLU A 183 -9.28 -18.97 -42.33
CA GLU A 183 -8.73 -19.38 -41.03
C GLU A 183 -8.10 -18.21 -40.26
N ASP A 184 -7.38 -17.32 -40.95
CA ASP A 184 -6.79 -16.13 -40.34
C ASP A 184 -7.87 -15.18 -39.78
N VAL A 185 -9.00 -15.04 -40.49
CA VAL A 185 -10.13 -14.20 -40.04
C VAL A 185 -10.81 -14.82 -38.82
N ARG A 186 -10.95 -16.16 -38.76
CA ARG A 186 -11.47 -16.84 -37.56
C ARG A 186 -10.56 -16.61 -36.36
N ARG A 187 -9.26 -16.88 -36.50
CA ARG A 187 -8.28 -16.71 -35.43
C ARG A 187 -8.20 -15.28 -34.91
N LEU A 188 -8.19 -14.29 -35.81
CA LEU A 188 -8.18 -12.88 -35.46
C LEU A 188 -9.49 -12.47 -34.77
N GLY A 189 -10.63 -12.94 -35.28
CA GLY A 189 -11.94 -12.64 -34.70
C GLY A 189 -12.15 -13.26 -33.31
N GLU A 190 -11.73 -14.50 -33.09
CA GLU A 190 -11.74 -15.13 -31.76
C GLU A 190 -10.87 -14.35 -30.76
N SER A 191 -9.68 -13.91 -31.19
CA SER A 191 -8.81 -13.06 -30.36
C SER A 191 -9.48 -11.73 -30.01
N LEU A 192 -10.16 -11.09 -30.96
CA LEU A 192 -10.91 -9.84 -30.74
C LEU A 192 -12.12 -10.03 -29.82
N LEU A 193 -12.79 -11.18 -29.87
CA LEU A 193 -13.89 -11.51 -28.95
C LEU A 193 -13.39 -11.66 -27.51
N VAL A 194 -12.23 -12.29 -27.31
CA VAL A 194 -11.58 -12.39 -25.98
C VAL A 194 -11.21 -11.00 -25.45
N VAL A 195 -10.65 -10.13 -26.29
CA VAL A 195 -10.31 -8.75 -25.91
C VAL A 195 -11.56 -7.93 -25.57
N ASN A 196 -12.62 -8.02 -26.37
CA ASN A 196 -13.89 -7.33 -26.08
C ASN A 196 -14.50 -7.80 -24.74
N ALA A 197 -14.52 -9.10 -24.48
CA ALA A 197 -15.01 -9.64 -23.21
C ALA A 197 -14.18 -9.18 -22.00
N ARG A 198 -12.87 -8.92 -22.19
CA ARG A 198 -12.03 -8.31 -21.16
C ARG A 198 -12.38 -6.84 -20.92
N HIS A 199 -12.63 -6.06 -21.98
CA HIS A 199 -13.04 -4.66 -21.85
C HIS A 199 -14.40 -4.51 -21.17
N GLU A 200 -15.37 -5.36 -21.51
CA GLU A 200 -16.69 -5.41 -20.85
C GLU A 200 -16.53 -5.62 -19.33
N ARG A 201 -15.73 -6.63 -18.93
CA ARG A 201 -15.44 -6.90 -17.51
C ARG A 201 -14.75 -5.74 -16.79
N LEU A 202 -13.82 -5.05 -17.44
CA LEU A 202 -13.13 -3.88 -16.85
C LEU A 202 -14.09 -2.71 -16.63
N ILE A 203 -14.97 -2.43 -17.59
CA ILE A 203 -15.99 -1.37 -17.47
C ILE A 203 -16.96 -1.70 -16.33
N ASP A 204 -17.41 -2.96 -16.24
CA ASP A 204 -18.30 -3.41 -15.18
C ASP A 204 -17.66 -3.35 -13.79
N ALA A 205 -16.35 -3.58 -13.69
CA ALA A 205 -15.57 -3.45 -12.46
C ALA A 205 -15.36 -1.98 -12.06
N LEU A 206 -15.09 -1.08 -13.02
CA LEU A 206 -14.99 0.36 -12.78
C LEU A 206 -16.31 0.96 -12.31
N LEU A 207 -17.43 0.52 -12.89
CA LEU A 207 -18.77 0.88 -12.41
C LEU A 207 -19.00 0.38 -10.98
N ALA A 208 -18.66 -0.88 -10.69
CA ALA A 208 -18.79 -1.44 -9.35
C ALA A 208 -17.99 -0.66 -8.30
N LEU A 209 -16.77 -0.24 -8.64
CA LEU A 209 -15.93 0.60 -7.78
C LEU A 209 -16.56 1.99 -7.56
N SER A 210 -17.08 2.61 -8.61
CA SER A 210 -17.76 3.92 -8.52
C SER A 210 -19.07 3.86 -7.72
N GLU A 211 -19.77 2.72 -7.76
CA GLU A 211 -20.98 2.48 -6.97
C GLU A 211 -20.66 2.10 -5.52
N GLY A 212 -19.55 1.41 -5.28
CA GLY A 212 -19.08 0.97 -3.95
C GLY A 212 -18.63 2.09 -3.01
N GLU A 213 -18.42 3.31 -3.51
CA GLU A 213 -18.22 4.53 -2.70
C GLU A 213 -19.53 5.06 -2.08
N ARG A 214 -20.66 4.37 -2.25
CA ARG A 214 -21.91 4.67 -1.54
C ARG A 214 -21.78 4.38 -0.04
N THR A 215 -22.27 5.30 0.79
CA THR A 215 -22.73 4.92 2.13
C THR A 215 -24.00 4.06 1.97
N ILE A 216 -23.99 2.83 2.48
CA ILE A 216 -25.17 1.93 2.46
C ILE A 216 -26.26 2.55 3.35
N LEU A 217 -27.35 3.03 2.73
CA LEU A 217 -28.43 3.76 3.41
C LEU A 217 -29.57 2.83 3.91
N ASP A 218 -29.67 1.60 3.39
CA ASP A 218 -30.70 0.62 3.76
C ASP A 218 -30.05 -0.76 3.99
N ARG A 219 -29.94 -1.20 5.25
CA ARG A 219 -29.40 -2.52 5.62
C ARG A 219 -30.54 -3.50 5.84
N ARG A 220 -30.69 -4.48 4.96
CA ARG A 220 -31.73 -5.51 5.09
C ARG A 220 -31.15 -6.78 5.71
N PRO A 221 -31.89 -7.47 6.58
CA PRO A 221 -31.45 -8.75 7.12
C PRO A 221 -31.44 -9.82 6.01
N PHE A 222 -30.39 -10.64 5.99
CA PHE A 222 -30.26 -11.82 5.12
C PHE A 222 -29.33 -12.85 5.78
N ASP A 223 -29.37 -14.10 5.34
CA ASP A 223 -28.39 -15.11 5.76
C ASP A 223 -27.23 -15.18 4.75
N LEU A 224 -26.00 -15.02 5.22
CA LEU A 224 -24.81 -15.12 4.38
C LEU A 224 -24.64 -16.52 3.79
N ALA A 225 -25.09 -17.57 4.49
CA ALA A 225 -25.04 -18.94 4.00
C ALA A 225 -25.84 -19.10 2.71
N ASP A 226 -27.07 -18.57 2.66
CA ASP A 226 -27.95 -18.63 1.48
C ASP A 226 -27.32 -17.94 0.26
N VAL A 227 -26.69 -16.78 0.48
CA VAL A 227 -26.02 -16.01 -0.58
C VAL A 227 -24.81 -16.77 -1.12
N VAL A 228 -23.97 -17.30 -0.23
CA VAL A 228 -22.77 -18.06 -0.62
C VAL A 228 -23.15 -19.38 -1.28
N GLU A 229 -24.19 -20.06 -0.82
CA GLU A 229 -24.72 -21.27 -1.46
C GLU A 229 -25.15 -21.00 -2.90
N HIS A 230 -25.90 -19.92 -3.13
CA HIS A 230 -26.32 -19.52 -4.48
C HIS A 230 -25.13 -19.28 -5.42
N VAL A 231 -24.09 -18.60 -4.92
CA VAL A 231 -22.85 -18.35 -5.69
C VAL A 231 -22.13 -19.65 -6.03
N LEU A 232 -22.03 -20.58 -5.09
CA LEU A 232 -21.36 -21.87 -5.30
C LEU A 232 -22.09 -22.75 -6.31
N ASP A 233 -23.41 -22.65 -6.38
CA ASP A 233 -24.22 -23.34 -7.40
C ASP A 233 -23.98 -22.78 -8.80
N GLN A 234 -23.89 -21.46 -8.94
CA GLN A 234 -23.54 -20.82 -10.22
C GLN A 234 -22.12 -21.19 -10.67
N ALA A 235 -21.17 -21.27 -9.73
CA ALA A 235 -19.77 -21.57 -10.01
C ALA A 235 -19.48 -23.07 -10.24
N ALA A 236 -20.45 -23.96 -10.00
CA ALA A 236 -20.24 -25.41 -10.06
C ALA A 236 -19.76 -25.91 -11.43
N LYS A 237 -20.27 -25.31 -12.51
CA LYS A 237 -19.86 -25.65 -13.88
C LYS A 237 -18.40 -25.24 -14.15
N GLU A 238 -18.03 -24.00 -13.81
CA GLU A 238 -16.67 -23.48 -14.00
C GLU A 238 -15.64 -24.24 -13.16
N ALA A 239 -16.02 -24.65 -11.94
CA ALA A 239 -15.20 -25.52 -11.09
C ALA A 239 -14.97 -26.90 -11.74
N GLY A 240 -16.01 -27.49 -12.32
CA GLY A 240 -15.92 -28.77 -13.04
C GLY A 240 -15.04 -28.67 -14.29
N ASP A 241 -15.22 -27.61 -15.09
CA ASP A 241 -14.42 -27.34 -16.29
C ASP A 241 -12.93 -27.09 -15.94
N SER A 242 -12.64 -26.62 -14.72
CA SER A 242 -11.27 -26.36 -14.22
C SER A 242 -10.67 -27.51 -13.39
N GLU A 243 -11.38 -28.64 -13.26
CA GLU A 243 -11.00 -29.79 -12.42
C GLU A 243 -10.73 -29.43 -10.94
N VAL A 244 -11.47 -28.47 -10.39
CA VAL A 244 -11.33 -28.01 -9.00
C VAL A 244 -12.46 -28.55 -8.13
N THR A 245 -12.12 -29.17 -7.00
CA THR A 245 -13.11 -29.67 -6.04
C THR A 245 -13.49 -28.57 -5.05
N VAL A 246 -14.78 -28.29 -4.89
CA VAL A 246 -15.28 -27.27 -3.97
C VAL A 246 -16.01 -27.91 -2.79
N HIS A 247 -15.44 -27.76 -1.59
CA HIS A 247 -15.98 -28.22 -0.33
C HIS A 247 -16.83 -27.12 0.32
N ARG A 248 -18.05 -27.47 0.73
CA ARG A 248 -19.05 -26.54 1.29
C ARG A 248 -19.30 -26.85 2.76
N LEU A 249 -19.00 -25.91 3.66
CA LEU A 249 -19.29 -26.01 5.10
C LEU A 249 -20.03 -24.74 5.54
N LEU A 250 -21.30 -24.64 5.17
CA LEU A 250 -22.08 -23.41 5.29
C LEU A 250 -22.95 -23.46 6.55
N ASP A 251 -22.46 -22.91 7.67
CA ASP A 251 -23.30 -22.73 8.87
C ASP A 251 -24.13 -21.43 8.72
N PRO A 252 -25.37 -21.40 9.26
CA PRO A 252 -26.21 -20.20 9.26
C PRO A 252 -25.49 -18.99 9.84
N ALA A 253 -25.55 -17.88 9.11
CA ALA A 253 -24.76 -16.68 9.37
C ALA A 253 -25.63 -15.43 9.11
N PRO A 254 -26.66 -15.18 9.95
CA PRO A 254 -27.57 -14.07 9.79
C PRO A 254 -26.84 -12.72 9.96
N THR A 255 -27.04 -11.82 9.01
CA THR A 255 -26.40 -10.50 8.97
C THR A 255 -27.33 -9.46 8.34
N ALA A 256 -26.89 -8.21 8.24
CA ALA A 256 -27.66 -7.14 7.63
C ALA A 256 -26.82 -6.26 6.69
N GLY A 257 -27.32 -6.03 5.48
CA GLY A 257 -26.63 -5.29 4.43
C GLY A 257 -27.37 -5.33 3.09
N GLU A 258 -26.64 -5.06 2.01
CA GLU A 258 -27.13 -5.21 0.64
C GLU A 258 -26.73 -6.59 0.10
N ALA A 259 -27.64 -7.56 0.13
CA ALA A 259 -27.37 -8.95 -0.27
C ALA A 259 -26.74 -9.08 -1.66
N VAL A 260 -27.18 -8.24 -2.62
CA VAL A 260 -26.65 -8.24 -4.01
C VAL A 260 -25.16 -7.87 -4.06
N LEU A 261 -24.69 -6.94 -3.22
CA LEU A 261 -23.27 -6.58 -3.17
C LEU A 261 -22.43 -7.69 -2.53
N ILE A 262 -22.99 -8.36 -1.53
CA ILE A 262 -22.36 -9.49 -0.84
C ILE A 262 -22.29 -10.71 -1.76
N GLU A 263 -23.34 -10.97 -2.53
CA GLU A 263 -23.36 -11.98 -3.60
C GLU A 263 -22.25 -11.72 -4.61
N ARG A 264 -22.14 -10.48 -5.10
CA ARG A 264 -21.08 -10.08 -6.03
C ARG A 264 -19.67 -10.22 -5.43
N LEU A 265 -19.50 -9.92 -4.14
CA LEU A 265 -18.23 -10.13 -3.43
C LEU A 265 -17.89 -11.62 -3.33
N ALA A 266 -18.83 -12.43 -2.88
CA ALA A 266 -18.66 -13.88 -2.78
C ALA A 266 -18.35 -14.50 -4.15
N GLN A 267 -19.07 -14.08 -5.20
CA GLN A 267 -18.82 -14.51 -6.58
C GLN A 267 -17.39 -14.21 -7.01
N ASN A 268 -16.91 -12.98 -6.81
CA ASN A 268 -15.54 -12.62 -7.17
C ASN A 268 -14.50 -13.47 -6.44
N LEU A 269 -14.70 -13.75 -5.14
CA LEU A 269 -13.75 -14.53 -4.36
C LEU A 269 -13.76 -16.01 -4.76
N VAL A 270 -14.94 -16.58 -5.01
CA VAL A 270 -15.10 -17.97 -5.46
C VAL A 270 -14.54 -18.16 -6.86
N GLU A 271 -14.88 -17.30 -7.81
CA GLU A 271 -14.34 -17.34 -9.17
C GLU A 271 -12.81 -17.18 -9.17
N ASN A 272 -12.27 -16.28 -8.37
CA ASN A 272 -10.82 -16.12 -8.23
C ASN A 272 -10.19 -17.38 -7.63
N GLY A 273 -10.84 -17.98 -6.63
CA GLY A 273 -10.40 -19.24 -6.03
C GLY A 273 -10.31 -20.37 -7.06
N ILE A 274 -11.27 -20.46 -7.99
CA ILE A 274 -11.32 -21.47 -9.05
C ILE A 274 -10.29 -21.18 -10.15
N ARG A 275 -10.32 -19.97 -10.72
CA ARG A 275 -9.47 -19.59 -11.87
C ARG A 275 -7.98 -19.60 -11.58
N HIS A 276 -7.60 -19.30 -10.34
CA HIS A 276 -6.20 -19.29 -9.92
C HIS A 276 -5.78 -20.59 -9.22
N ASN A 277 -6.64 -21.60 -9.19
CA ASN A 277 -6.27 -22.93 -8.71
C ASN A 277 -5.54 -23.74 -9.79
N HIS A 278 -4.99 -24.88 -9.40
CA HIS A 278 -4.48 -25.88 -10.34
C HIS A 278 -5.51 -26.99 -10.59
N PRO A 279 -5.44 -27.69 -11.74
CA PRO A 279 -6.24 -28.90 -11.98
C PRO A 279 -6.03 -29.93 -10.86
N GLY A 280 -7.10 -30.54 -10.38
CA GLY A 280 -7.11 -31.44 -9.21
C GLY A 280 -6.95 -30.73 -7.85
N GLY A 281 -6.99 -29.39 -7.83
CA GLY A 281 -6.93 -28.58 -6.61
C GLY A 281 -8.25 -28.54 -5.85
N GLU A 282 -8.20 -28.05 -4.61
CA GLU A 282 -9.35 -28.02 -3.71
C GLU A 282 -9.58 -26.61 -3.14
N ILE A 283 -10.86 -26.26 -2.95
CA ILE A 283 -11.32 -25.01 -2.31
C ILE A 283 -12.28 -25.37 -1.19
N TRP A 284 -12.11 -24.75 -0.02
CA TRP A 284 -13.07 -24.83 1.08
C TRP A 284 -13.74 -23.48 1.25
N VAL A 285 -15.07 -23.49 1.25
CA VAL A 285 -15.89 -22.33 1.53
C VAL A 285 -16.69 -22.60 2.79
N THR A 286 -16.46 -21.77 3.81
CA THR A 286 -17.13 -21.90 5.10
C THR A 286 -17.86 -20.61 5.46
N THR A 287 -19.06 -20.71 6.00
CA THR A 287 -19.78 -19.57 6.62
C THR A 287 -20.01 -19.85 8.09
N ARG A 288 -19.88 -18.84 8.95
CA ARG A 288 -20.20 -18.95 10.38
C ARG A 288 -20.58 -17.60 10.99
N SER A 289 -21.40 -17.62 12.03
CA SER A 289 -21.62 -16.46 12.90
C SER A 289 -20.47 -16.33 13.90
N LEU A 290 -19.85 -15.15 14.01
CA LEU A 290 -18.84 -14.83 15.02
C LEU A 290 -19.46 -14.19 16.27
N THR A 291 -20.45 -13.30 16.06
CA THR A 291 -21.25 -12.66 17.11
C THR A 291 -22.71 -12.55 16.65
N VAL A 292 -23.58 -11.89 17.44
CA VAL A 292 -24.97 -11.57 17.04
C VAL A 292 -25.02 -10.58 15.86
N ARG A 293 -23.92 -9.87 15.56
CA ARG A 293 -23.84 -8.86 14.49
C ARG A 293 -22.76 -9.12 13.45
N ASP A 294 -21.83 -10.04 13.72
CA ASP A 294 -20.69 -10.33 12.86
C ASP A 294 -20.76 -11.76 12.34
N CYS A 295 -20.62 -11.90 11.04
CA CYS A 295 -20.54 -13.17 10.33
C CYS A 295 -19.23 -13.23 9.53
N GLU A 296 -18.75 -14.43 9.28
CA GLU A 296 -17.54 -14.68 8.49
C GLU A 296 -17.87 -15.64 7.34
N CYS A 297 -17.33 -15.35 6.17
CA CYS A 297 -17.17 -16.30 5.08
C CYS A 297 -15.67 -16.46 4.80
N LEU A 298 -15.15 -17.68 4.96
CA LEU A 298 -13.75 -18.01 4.69
C LEU A 298 -13.69 -18.85 3.42
N ILE A 299 -12.91 -18.37 2.45
CA ILE A 299 -12.60 -19.10 1.22
C ILE A 299 -11.10 -19.41 1.27
N SER A 300 -10.75 -20.68 1.33
CA SER A 300 -9.36 -21.13 1.39
C SER A 300 -9.05 -22.14 0.28
N HIS A 301 -7.84 -22.06 -0.27
CA HIS A 301 -7.26 -23.06 -1.14
C HIS A 301 -6.11 -23.73 -0.38
N MET A 302 -6.07 -25.05 -0.33
CA MET A 302 -4.92 -25.77 0.20
C MET A 302 -4.13 -26.39 -0.94
N THR A 303 -2.94 -25.82 -1.21
CA THR A 303 -1.91 -26.49 -2.01
C THR A 303 -1.00 -27.27 -1.07
N PRO A 304 -0.79 -28.59 -1.26
CA PRO A 304 0.21 -29.31 -0.47
C PRO A 304 1.62 -28.85 -0.88
N GLY A 305 2.33 -28.18 0.02
CA GLY A 305 3.80 -28.19 0.02
C GLY A 305 4.59 -27.04 -0.60
N ALA A 306 4.02 -25.86 -0.86
CA ALA A 306 4.85 -24.68 -1.15
C ALA A 306 5.19 -23.92 0.15
N PRO A 307 6.47 -23.77 0.55
CA PRO A 307 6.80 -22.89 1.67
C PRO A 307 6.27 -21.49 1.35
N ARG A 308 5.56 -20.88 2.31
CA ARG A 308 5.09 -19.50 2.19
C ARG A 308 6.32 -18.60 1.96
N SER A 309 6.51 -18.20 0.71
CA SER A 309 7.55 -17.26 0.31
C SER A 309 7.36 -15.97 1.10
N THR A 310 8.41 -15.53 1.80
CA THR A 310 8.34 -14.32 2.62
C THR A 310 8.11 -13.10 1.73
N ALA A 311 7.67 -11.98 2.31
CA ALA A 311 7.52 -10.74 1.55
C ALA A 311 8.85 -10.31 0.90
N GLU A 312 9.99 -10.61 1.53
CA GLU A 312 11.33 -10.37 1.00
C GLU A 312 11.67 -11.28 -0.18
N ASP A 313 11.37 -12.58 -0.09
CA ASP A 313 11.56 -13.53 -1.20
C ASP A 313 10.72 -13.13 -2.43
N GLN A 314 9.49 -12.69 -2.21
CA GLN A 314 8.61 -12.19 -3.27
C GLN A 314 9.16 -10.91 -3.89
N ARG A 315 9.70 -10.01 -3.06
CA ARG A 315 10.33 -8.78 -3.53
C ARG A 315 11.54 -9.08 -4.41
N ALA A 316 12.38 -10.04 -4.01
CA ALA A 316 13.53 -10.49 -4.78
C ALA A 316 13.11 -11.15 -6.11
N LYS A 317 12.08 -12.01 -6.10
CA LYS A 317 11.53 -12.63 -7.33
C LYS A 317 11.07 -11.55 -8.32
N ILE A 318 10.27 -10.59 -7.86
CA ILE A 318 9.75 -9.51 -8.72
C ILE A 318 10.89 -8.67 -9.29
N VAL A 319 11.85 -8.28 -8.46
CA VAL A 319 13.02 -7.49 -8.90
C VAL A 319 13.85 -8.24 -9.94
N SER A 320 14.12 -9.52 -9.73
CA SER A 320 14.87 -10.34 -10.70
C SER A 320 14.16 -10.42 -12.05
N ARG A 321 12.83 -10.54 -12.07
CA ARG A 321 12.03 -10.57 -13.31
C ARG A 321 11.91 -9.19 -13.95
N ALA A 322 11.91 -8.13 -13.15
CA ALA A 322 11.86 -6.75 -13.62
C ALA A 322 13.08 -6.35 -14.46
N VAL A 323 14.24 -6.99 -14.24
CA VAL A 323 15.47 -6.71 -15.00
C VAL A 323 15.23 -6.82 -16.51
N ALA A 324 14.61 -7.91 -16.98
CA ALA A 324 14.38 -8.11 -18.41
C ALA A 324 13.41 -7.08 -19.01
N ALA A 325 12.30 -6.80 -18.31
CA ALA A 325 11.31 -5.83 -18.77
C ALA A 325 11.90 -4.42 -18.88
N PHE A 326 12.60 -3.97 -17.83
CA PHE A 326 13.24 -2.65 -17.85
C PHE A 326 14.46 -2.55 -18.74
N ALA A 327 15.16 -3.66 -19.00
CA ALA A 327 16.24 -3.71 -19.98
C ALA A 327 15.74 -3.53 -21.42
N HIS A 328 14.48 -3.90 -21.71
CA HIS A 328 13.93 -3.78 -23.04
C HIS A 328 13.51 -2.35 -23.40
N ALA A 329 12.78 -1.69 -22.50
CA ALA A 329 12.13 -0.40 -22.80
C ALA A 329 12.55 0.76 -21.87
N GLY A 330 13.35 0.48 -20.85
CA GLY A 330 13.77 1.47 -19.86
C GLY A 330 12.65 1.94 -18.92
N TYR A 331 13.00 2.85 -18.00
CA TYR A 331 12.09 3.31 -16.94
C TYR A 331 10.80 3.96 -17.49
N HIS A 332 10.92 4.82 -18.49
CA HIS A 332 9.79 5.63 -18.96
C HIS A 332 8.73 4.78 -19.67
N ALA A 333 9.15 3.87 -20.55
CA ALA A 333 8.25 3.11 -21.42
C ALA A 333 7.76 1.79 -20.81
N THR A 334 8.45 1.21 -19.83
CA THR A 334 8.02 -0.06 -19.20
C THR A 334 6.83 0.19 -18.24
N PRO A 335 5.67 -0.46 -18.45
CA PRO A 335 4.56 -0.41 -17.52
C PRO A 335 4.73 -1.45 -16.39
N VAL A 336 4.19 -1.17 -15.21
CA VAL A 336 4.23 -2.10 -14.06
C VAL A 336 3.49 -3.41 -14.36
N SER A 337 2.50 -3.39 -15.25
CA SER A 337 1.77 -4.58 -15.67
C SER A 337 2.64 -5.61 -16.36
N GLU A 338 3.61 -5.17 -17.18
CA GLU A 338 4.54 -6.06 -17.88
C GLU A 338 5.48 -6.77 -16.89
N VAL A 339 5.98 -6.02 -15.89
CA VAL A 339 6.79 -6.62 -14.81
C VAL A 339 5.95 -7.60 -13.98
N ALA A 340 4.70 -7.25 -13.68
CA ALA A 340 3.80 -8.10 -12.91
C ALA A 340 3.50 -9.41 -13.64
N GLU A 341 3.23 -9.34 -14.95
CA GLU A 341 3.07 -10.51 -15.82
C GLU A 341 4.32 -11.39 -15.84
N ALA A 342 5.50 -10.80 -16.04
CA ALA A 342 6.77 -11.54 -16.02
C ALA A 342 7.09 -12.18 -14.66
N ALA A 343 6.55 -11.63 -13.56
CA ALA A 343 6.71 -12.15 -12.21
C ALA A 343 5.58 -13.10 -11.77
N GLU A 344 4.56 -13.30 -12.61
CA GLU A 344 3.35 -14.08 -12.33
C GLU A 344 2.61 -13.58 -11.08
N VAL A 345 2.51 -12.26 -10.93
CA VAL A 345 1.79 -11.60 -9.84
C VAL A 345 0.84 -10.53 -10.37
N SER A 346 -0.10 -10.07 -9.54
CA SER A 346 -0.96 -8.96 -9.93
C SER A 346 -0.21 -7.62 -9.86
N PRO A 347 -0.52 -6.64 -10.73
CA PRO A 347 0.06 -5.29 -10.61
C PRO A 347 -0.20 -4.65 -9.25
N ALA A 348 -1.36 -4.90 -8.64
CA ALA A 348 -1.69 -4.45 -7.29
C ALA A 348 -0.74 -5.02 -6.23
N TYR A 349 -0.35 -6.29 -6.38
CA TYR A 349 0.63 -6.92 -5.50
C TYR A 349 2.00 -6.27 -5.59
N VAL A 350 2.42 -5.87 -6.79
CA VAL A 350 3.66 -5.10 -7.00
C VAL A 350 3.59 -3.74 -6.29
N PHE A 351 2.49 -3.00 -6.43
CA PHE A 351 2.31 -1.71 -5.72
C PHE A 351 2.25 -1.85 -4.19
N ARG A 352 1.90 -3.03 -3.67
CA ARG A 352 1.95 -3.31 -2.23
C ARG A 352 3.38 -3.46 -1.71
N LEU A 353 4.31 -3.94 -2.55
CA LEU A 353 5.70 -4.24 -2.16
C LEU A 353 6.70 -3.12 -2.53
N PHE A 354 6.32 -2.26 -3.46
CA PHE A 354 7.16 -1.17 -3.95
C PHE A 354 6.37 0.15 -3.96
N PRO A 355 6.98 1.27 -3.56
CA PRO A 355 6.34 2.59 -3.62
C PRO A 355 6.28 3.09 -5.08
N GLY A 356 5.40 2.48 -5.87
CA GLY A 356 5.20 2.80 -7.28
C GLY A 356 6.24 2.22 -8.24
N LYS A 357 6.11 2.59 -9.53
CA LYS A 357 7.04 2.20 -10.61
C LYS A 357 8.48 2.66 -10.31
N LEU A 358 8.62 3.88 -9.78
CA LEU A 358 9.92 4.43 -9.42
C LEU A 358 10.64 3.58 -8.37
N GLY A 359 9.94 3.21 -7.28
CA GLY A 359 10.52 2.35 -6.24
C GLY A 359 10.91 0.96 -6.74
N LEU A 360 10.12 0.38 -7.65
CA LEU A 360 10.43 -0.89 -8.30
C LEU A 360 11.67 -0.77 -9.21
N PHE A 361 11.74 0.27 -10.04
CA PHE A 361 12.88 0.50 -10.92
C PHE A 361 14.16 0.74 -10.13
N VAL A 362 14.13 1.59 -9.10
CA VAL A 362 15.28 1.83 -8.20
C VAL A 362 15.75 0.53 -7.55
N ALA A 363 14.83 -0.30 -7.03
CA ALA A 363 15.19 -1.60 -6.46
C ALA A 363 15.82 -2.54 -7.50
N THR A 364 15.38 -2.46 -8.76
CA THR A 364 15.94 -3.25 -9.87
C THR A 364 17.35 -2.78 -10.25
N VAL A 365 17.58 -1.46 -10.27
CA VAL A 365 18.92 -0.87 -10.47
C VAL A 365 19.88 -1.26 -9.34
N ASP A 366 19.44 -1.14 -8.08
CA ASP A 366 20.24 -1.52 -6.92
C ASP A 366 20.61 -3.02 -6.97
N HIS A 367 19.65 -3.89 -7.36
CA HIS A 367 19.90 -5.32 -7.56
C HIS A 367 20.90 -5.61 -8.68
N CYS A 368 20.79 -4.91 -9.80
CA CYS A 368 21.74 -5.04 -10.91
C CYS A 368 23.17 -4.71 -10.47
N TYR A 369 23.37 -3.60 -9.74
CA TYR A 369 24.70 -3.25 -9.22
C TYR A 369 25.20 -4.21 -8.15
N GLU A 370 24.31 -4.78 -7.32
CA GLU A 370 24.67 -5.84 -6.37
C GLU A 370 25.22 -7.08 -7.08
N GLN A 371 24.56 -7.53 -8.15
CA GLN A 371 25.01 -8.68 -8.94
C GLN A 371 26.37 -8.44 -9.61
N VAL A 372 26.56 -7.25 -10.20
CA VAL A 372 27.85 -6.87 -10.79
C VAL A 372 28.94 -6.84 -9.73
N ALA A 373 28.70 -6.18 -8.58
CA ALA A 373 29.67 -6.11 -7.49
C ALA A 373 30.04 -7.50 -6.95
N ALA A 374 29.04 -8.35 -6.70
CA ALA A 374 29.25 -9.71 -6.21
C ALA A 374 30.06 -10.56 -7.20
N THR A 375 29.81 -10.40 -8.50
CA THR A 375 30.57 -11.10 -9.55
C THR A 375 32.02 -10.65 -9.59
N LEU A 376 32.27 -9.34 -9.52
CA LEU A 376 33.62 -8.79 -9.46
C LEU A 376 34.37 -9.29 -8.22
N VAL A 377 33.74 -9.25 -7.05
CA VAL A 377 34.34 -9.77 -5.81
C VAL A 377 34.73 -11.23 -5.97
N LYS A 378 33.81 -12.09 -6.45
CA LYS A 378 34.11 -13.52 -6.69
C LYS A 378 35.26 -13.73 -7.68
N GLY A 379 35.27 -12.97 -8.78
CA GLY A 379 36.34 -13.04 -9.78
C GLY A 379 37.70 -12.65 -9.21
N GLY A 380 37.74 -11.59 -8.38
CA GLY A 380 38.96 -11.16 -7.71
C GLY A 380 39.43 -12.12 -6.63
N GLU A 381 38.52 -12.64 -5.79
CA GLU A 381 38.83 -13.63 -4.76
C GLU A 381 39.37 -14.94 -5.34
N ALA A 382 38.87 -15.36 -6.51
CA ALA A 382 39.36 -16.54 -7.22
C ALA A 382 40.82 -16.39 -7.71
N ALA A 383 41.31 -15.16 -7.90
CA ALA A 383 42.70 -14.89 -8.27
C ALA A 383 43.68 -15.05 -7.09
N GLY A 384 43.19 -15.13 -5.85
CA GLY A 384 44.02 -15.32 -4.65
C GLY A 384 45.02 -14.18 -4.41
N PHE A 385 46.20 -14.51 -3.88
CA PHE A 385 47.27 -13.55 -3.57
C PHE A 385 48.11 -13.15 -4.80
N SER A 386 47.44 -12.82 -5.90
CA SER A 386 48.09 -12.36 -7.14
C SER A 386 48.39 -10.87 -7.10
N ALA A 387 49.17 -10.36 -8.07
CA ALA A 387 49.41 -8.92 -8.17
C ALA A 387 48.09 -8.18 -8.50
N PRO A 388 47.93 -6.90 -8.13
CA PRO A 388 46.69 -6.16 -8.37
C PRO A 388 46.19 -6.21 -9.82
N ASP A 389 47.09 -6.15 -10.80
CA ASP A 389 46.75 -6.24 -12.22
C ASP A 389 46.15 -7.60 -12.61
N ASP A 390 46.67 -8.70 -12.03
CA ASP A 390 46.13 -10.05 -12.26
C ASP A 390 44.73 -10.20 -11.63
N VAL A 391 44.52 -9.60 -10.45
CA VAL A 391 43.20 -9.58 -9.81
C VAL A 391 42.20 -8.77 -10.64
N LEU A 392 42.61 -7.61 -11.17
CA LEU A 392 41.78 -6.80 -12.07
C LEU A 392 41.47 -7.54 -13.39
N ALA A 393 42.42 -8.31 -13.92
CA ALA A 393 42.18 -9.14 -15.11
C ALA A 393 41.15 -10.24 -14.83
N ALA A 394 41.25 -10.93 -13.67
CA ALA A 394 40.28 -11.95 -13.27
C ALA A 394 38.88 -11.36 -13.03
N MET A 395 38.81 -10.19 -12.40
CA MET A 395 37.57 -9.42 -12.27
C MET A 395 36.96 -9.06 -13.63
N SER A 396 37.80 -8.62 -14.58
CA SER A 396 37.37 -8.27 -15.93
C SER A 396 36.79 -9.49 -16.65
N ALA A 397 37.45 -10.65 -16.56
CA ALA A 397 36.96 -11.89 -17.14
C ALA A 397 35.60 -12.31 -16.54
N ALA A 398 35.44 -12.22 -15.21
CA ALA A 398 34.18 -12.51 -14.54
C ALA A 398 33.05 -11.54 -14.97
N TYR A 399 33.38 -10.25 -15.13
CA TYR A 399 32.43 -9.26 -15.62
C TYR A 399 32.02 -9.52 -17.07
N VAL A 400 32.98 -9.84 -17.96
CA VAL A 400 32.72 -10.16 -19.37
C VAL A 400 31.76 -11.34 -19.51
N GLU A 401 31.91 -12.38 -18.67
CA GLU A 401 30.97 -13.51 -18.67
C GLU A 401 29.57 -13.11 -18.20
N LEU A 402 29.46 -12.27 -17.16
CA LEU A 402 28.17 -11.80 -16.64
C LEU A 402 27.38 -11.02 -17.70
N ILE A 403 28.06 -10.16 -18.45
CA ILE A 403 27.40 -9.27 -19.42
C ILE A 403 27.03 -9.94 -20.74
N ARG A 404 27.30 -11.25 -20.89
CA ARG A 404 26.65 -12.06 -21.94
C ARG A 404 25.14 -11.98 -21.84
N ASP A 405 24.62 -11.87 -20.60
CA ASP A 405 23.26 -11.40 -20.41
C ASP A 405 23.19 -9.89 -20.69
N ARG A 406 22.72 -9.56 -21.90
CA ARG A 406 22.56 -8.18 -22.36
C ARG A 406 21.61 -7.37 -21.46
N ASN A 407 20.74 -8.02 -20.69
CA ASN A 407 19.74 -7.30 -19.89
C ASN A 407 20.39 -6.45 -18.79
N LEU A 408 21.47 -6.92 -18.16
CA LEU A 408 22.13 -6.17 -17.10
C LEU A 408 22.77 -4.89 -17.63
N ILE A 409 23.46 -4.96 -18.77
CA ILE A 409 24.02 -3.76 -19.42
C ILE A 409 22.91 -2.81 -19.85
N MET A 410 21.86 -3.31 -20.52
CA MET A 410 20.80 -2.46 -21.01
C MET A 410 20.05 -1.77 -19.87
N LEU A 411 19.81 -2.46 -18.75
CA LEU A 411 19.24 -1.84 -17.56
C LEU A 411 20.13 -0.72 -16.99
N GLN A 412 21.45 -0.94 -16.91
CA GLN A 412 22.39 0.10 -16.46
C GLN A 412 22.39 1.31 -17.40
N VAL A 413 22.40 1.10 -18.71
CA VAL A 413 22.32 2.17 -19.72
C VAL A 413 21.01 2.95 -19.58
N HIS A 414 19.88 2.27 -19.43
CA HIS A 414 18.60 2.92 -19.20
C HIS A 414 18.58 3.72 -17.89
N ALA A 415 19.13 3.19 -16.80
CA ALA A 415 19.23 3.90 -15.54
C ALA A 415 20.12 5.16 -15.65
N GLN A 416 21.25 5.06 -16.33
CA GLN A 416 22.12 6.21 -16.61
C GLN A 416 21.41 7.28 -17.45
N SER A 417 20.64 6.87 -18.47
CA SER A 417 19.87 7.79 -19.31
C SER A 417 18.75 8.52 -18.55
N ALA A 418 18.25 7.93 -17.46
CA ALA A 418 17.17 8.46 -16.63
C ALA A 418 17.68 9.16 -15.34
N CYS A 419 18.96 9.57 -15.30
CA CYS A 419 19.55 10.29 -14.16
C CYS A 419 19.03 11.73 -13.99
N ASP A 420 18.15 12.22 -14.86
CA ASP A 420 17.38 13.43 -14.62
C ASP A 420 16.44 13.26 -13.42
N VAL A 421 15.90 12.05 -13.20
CA VAL A 421 15.13 11.66 -12.01
C VAL A 421 16.06 11.49 -10.78
N PRO A 422 15.85 12.24 -9.68
CA PRO A 422 16.76 12.22 -8.52
C PRO A 422 17.00 10.85 -7.89
N GLU A 423 15.94 10.07 -7.69
CA GLU A 423 16.00 8.78 -7.02
C GLU A 423 16.78 7.75 -7.84
N ILE A 424 16.65 7.82 -9.18
CA ILE A 424 17.40 6.97 -10.11
C ILE A 424 18.87 7.39 -10.11
N ARG A 425 19.15 8.70 -10.19
CA ARG A 425 20.51 9.23 -10.11
C ARG A 425 21.22 8.81 -8.83
N ASP A 426 20.54 8.85 -7.70
CA ASP A 426 21.10 8.43 -6.42
C ASP A 426 21.33 6.92 -6.35
N ALA A 427 20.45 6.10 -6.96
CA ALA A 427 20.67 4.67 -7.11
C ALA A 427 21.92 4.36 -7.97
N VAL A 428 22.06 5.02 -9.12
CA VAL A 428 23.25 4.90 -9.98
C VAL A 428 24.53 5.29 -9.23
N ARG A 429 24.50 6.39 -8.47
CA ARG A 429 25.64 6.83 -7.64
C ARG A 429 26.01 5.80 -6.56
N ARG A 430 25.03 5.23 -5.85
CA ARG A 430 25.25 4.14 -4.90
C ARG A 430 25.86 2.92 -5.57
N GLY A 431 25.35 2.57 -6.75
CA GLY A 431 25.87 1.48 -7.58
C GLY A 431 27.33 1.67 -7.97
N VAL A 432 27.66 2.83 -8.54
CA VAL A 432 29.06 3.18 -8.92
C VAL A 432 29.98 3.14 -7.69
N ALA A 433 29.56 3.73 -6.57
CA ALA A 433 30.34 3.68 -5.33
C ALA A 433 30.58 2.24 -4.86
N LYS A 434 29.58 1.37 -4.98
CA LYS A 434 29.69 -0.05 -4.62
C LYS A 434 30.72 -0.78 -5.48
N ILE A 435 30.71 -0.55 -6.80
CA ILE A 435 31.71 -1.13 -7.71
C ILE A 435 33.11 -0.62 -7.39
N VAL A 436 33.29 0.70 -7.25
CA VAL A 436 34.59 1.31 -6.90
C VAL A 436 35.13 0.70 -5.60
N ASN A 437 34.30 0.63 -4.55
CA ASN A 437 34.72 0.10 -3.27
C ASN A 437 35.06 -1.40 -3.34
N ALA A 438 34.28 -2.19 -4.07
CA ALA A 438 34.54 -3.61 -4.26
C ALA A 438 35.86 -3.86 -4.99
N VAL A 439 36.06 -3.19 -6.13
CA VAL A 439 37.27 -3.33 -6.96
C VAL A 439 38.50 -2.86 -6.18
N SER A 440 38.47 -1.66 -5.58
CA SER A 440 39.59 -1.13 -4.79
C SER A 440 39.97 -2.06 -3.64
N ARG A 441 38.98 -2.56 -2.88
CA ARG A 441 39.21 -3.40 -1.70
C ARG A 441 39.81 -4.75 -2.05
N VAL A 442 39.28 -5.42 -3.07
CA VAL A 442 39.67 -6.81 -3.39
C VAL A 442 40.93 -6.84 -4.26
N SER A 443 41.11 -5.90 -5.18
CA SER A 443 42.33 -5.84 -6.01
C SER A 443 43.54 -5.22 -5.30
N GLY A 444 43.31 -4.31 -4.35
CA GLY A 444 44.38 -3.49 -3.76
C GLY A 444 45.03 -2.53 -4.76
N ALA A 445 44.42 -2.32 -5.93
CA ALA A 445 44.94 -1.45 -6.97
C ALA A 445 44.83 0.04 -6.61
N ASP A 446 45.71 0.86 -7.17
CA ASP A 446 45.66 2.29 -6.98
C ASP A 446 44.44 2.93 -7.68
N PRO A 447 44.03 4.16 -7.29
CA PRO A 447 42.85 4.80 -7.86
C PRO A 447 42.87 4.98 -9.40
N THR A 448 44.05 5.13 -10.01
CA THR A 448 44.20 5.27 -11.47
C THR A 448 43.91 3.96 -12.16
N ALA A 449 44.41 2.85 -11.62
CA ALA A 449 44.11 1.51 -12.13
C ALA A 449 42.62 1.18 -12.00
N VAL A 450 42.00 1.50 -10.86
CA VAL A 450 40.54 1.33 -10.66
C VAL A 450 39.73 2.20 -11.62
N GLN A 451 40.15 3.44 -11.88
CA GLN A 451 39.49 4.30 -12.87
C GLN A 451 39.57 3.69 -14.29
N ARG A 452 40.74 3.18 -14.69
CA ARG A 452 40.91 2.51 -15.99
C ARG A 452 40.04 1.26 -16.11
N PHE A 453 39.93 0.48 -15.04
CA PHE A 453 39.03 -0.66 -14.96
C PHE A 453 37.58 -0.25 -15.22
N LEU A 454 37.11 0.84 -14.61
CA LEU A 454 35.76 1.37 -14.85
C LEU A 454 35.58 1.88 -16.29
N ALA A 455 36.59 2.55 -16.84
CA ALA A 455 36.57 3.00 -18.23
C ALA A 455 36.45 1.83 -19.21
N TYR A 456 37.15 0.73 -18.95
CA TYR A 456 37.01 -0.51 -19.71
C TYR A 456 35.59 -1.11 -19.57
N GLY A 457 35.02 -1.10 -18.37
CA GLY A 457 33.61 -1.50 -18.17
C GLY A 457 32.61 -0.68 -18.99
N GLN A 458 32.85 0.63 -19.15
CA GLN A 458 32.03 1.50 -20.03
C GLN A 458 32.27 1.23 -21.52
N LEU A 459 33.49 0.85 -21.91
CA LEU A 459 33.76 0.39 -23.28
C LEU A 459 32.94 -0.87 -23.61
N CYS A 460 32.82 -1.82 -22.67
CA CYS A 460 31.93 -2.97 -22.84
C CYS A 460 30.46 -2.57 -23.05
N HIS A 461 29.97 -1.52 -22.39
CA HIS A 461 28.61 -1.02 -22.60
C HIS A 461 28.42 -0.56 -24.04
N LEU A 462 29.36 0.23 -24.57
CA LEU A 462 29.33 0.68 -25.96
C LEU A 462 29.32 -0.50 -26.94
N ILE A 463 30.21 -1.49 -26.74
CA ILE A 463 30.36 -2.64 -27.65
C ILE A 463 29.07 -3.45 -27.70
N VAL A 464 28.49 -3.75 -26.54
CA VAL A 464 27.25 -4.54 -26.43
C VAL A 464 26.05 -3.77 -26.97
N GLN A 465 25.92 -2.48 -26.65
CA GLN A 465 24.81 -1.65 -27.09
C GLN A 465 24.80 -1.42 -28.61
N ALA A 466 25.98 -1.21 -29.20
CA ALA A 466 26.13 -1.02 -30.64
C ALA A 466 26.22 -2.35 -31.42
N ASP A 467 26.09 -3.49 -30.73
CA ASP A 467 26.18 -4.84 -31.30
C ASP A 467 27.44 -5.04 -32.17
N LEU A 468 28.58 -4.49 -31.74
CA LEU A 468 29.80 -4.46 -32.57
C LEU A 468 30.36 -5.86 -32.88
N GLY A 469 29.97 -6.88 -32.09
CA GLY A 469 30.29 -8.28 -32.38
C GLY A 469 29.68 -8.81 -33.68
N ALA A 470 28.62 -8.16 -34.19
CA ALA A 470 28.00 -8.50 -35.48
C ALA A 470 28.67 -7.78 -36.67
N VAL A 471 29.62 -6.86 -36.41
CA VAL A 471 30.22 -6.00 -37.44
C VAL A 471 31.65 -6.45 -37.75
N ASP A 472 31.86 -7.04 -38.93
CA ASP A 472 33.18 -7.53 -39.37
C ASP A 472 34.04 -6.46 -40.06
N GLU A 473 34.16 -5.28 -39.44
CA GLU A 473 34.96 -4.15 -39.96
C GLU A 473 36.17 -3.84 -39.07
N SER A 474 37.23 -3.26 -39.65
CA SER A 474 38.49 -3.02 -38.93
C SER A 474 38.32 -2.12 -37.72
N TRP A 475 37.48 -1.08 -37.81
CA TRP A 475 37.22 -0.17 -36.69
C TRP A 475 36.47 -0.86 -35.54
N ALA A 476 35.51 -1.75 -35.85
CA ALA A 476 34.77 -2.51 -34.85
C ALA A 476 35.68 -3.52 -34.13
N ARG A 477 36.59 -4.16 -34.88
CA ARG A 477 37.66 -5.02 -34.32
C ARG A 477 38.64 -4.25 -33.44
N THR A 478 38.97 -2.98 -33.78
CA THR A 478 39.81 -2.12 -32.93
C THR A 478 39.14 -1.79 -31.61
N VAL A 479 37.85 -1.41 -31.63
CA VAL A 479 37.09 -1.06 -30.42
C VAL A 479 36.89 -2.28 -29.52
N SER A 480 36.65 -3.46 -30.10
CA SER A 480 36.39 -4.70 -29.37
C SER A 480 37.66 -5.51 -29.05
N ALA A 481 38.85 -4.97 -29.33
CA ALA A 481 40.11 -5.68 -29.17
C ALA A 481 40.33 -6.09 -27.69
N GLY A 482 40.51 -7.40 -27.45
CA GLY A 482 40.67 -7.92 -26.09
C GLY A 482 39.35 -8.03 -25.30
N ILE A 483 38.20 -7.91 -25.96
CA ILE A 483 36.86 -8.04 -25.37
C ILE A 483 36.09 -9.08 -26.18
N SER A 484 35.90 -10.29 -25.63
CA SER A 484 35.10 -11.35 -26.26
C SER A 484 33.77 -11.47 -25.53
N HIS A 485 32.67 -11.07 -26.18
CA HIS A 485 31.32 -11.27 -25.67
C HIS A 485 30.82 -12.68 -26.00
#